data_AF-A0AA35ZK91-F1
#
_entry.id   AF-A0AA35ZK91-F1
#
_cell.length_a   1.000
_cell.length_b   1.000
_cell.length_c   1.000
_cell.angle_alpha   90.00
_cell.angle_beta   90.00
_cell.angle_gamma   90.00
#
_symmetry.space_group_name_H-M   'P 1'
#
loop_
_entity.id
_entity.type
_entity.pdbx_description
1 polymer ?
#
loop_
_entity_poly.entity_id
_entity_poly.type
_entity_poly.pdbx_seq_one_letter_code
_entity_poly.pdbx_strand_id
1 'polypeptide(L)'
;MQSSQTWIQALFYLALITVSLYFLQFYILSDRLMVSHHKVTLKKHPNLPLRFNSDGTFKILQVADMHYGTGLTRCRDVLTSEFEWCSDLNTTLFLKRMIDAEKPDFIAFTGDNIFGSSTNDAAESLFKAFGPAMAARLPWAAVLGNHDQESTMTREELMSFISLMDYSLSQPNPLDPTKQQVTTNIDGFGNYDLRVRGPPGSHLANQTILNLFFLDSGDRAVVDGFKTYGWIKESQLSWLRGASKVSLTGT
;
A
#
# COMPACT_ATOMS: atom_id res chain seq x y z
N MET A 1 -40.30 10.10 -64.39
CA MET A 1 -39.39 10.99 -63.63
C MET A 1 -39.37 10.65 -62.13
N GLN A 2 -39.34 9.37 -61.74
CA GLN A 2 -39.41 8.97 -60.31
C GLN A 2 -38.20 8.11 -59.88
N SER A 3 -37.42 7.60 -60.84
CA SER A 3 -36.21 6.81 -60.62
C SER A 3 -34.96 7.66 -60.32
N SER A 4 -34.94 8.94 -60.71
CA SER A 4 -33.77 9.80 -60.52
C SER A 4 -33.61 10.38 -59.11
N GLN A 5 -34.61 10.26 -58.23
CA GLN A 5 -34.53 10.76 -56.85
C GLN A 5 -34.10 9.67 -55.85
N THR A 6 -34.35 8.40 -56.16
CA THR A 6 -34.09 7.29 -55.24
C THR A 6 -32.59 7.00 -55.08
N TRP A 7 -31.81 7.12 -56.15
CA TRP A 7 -30.34 6.95 -56.07
C TRP A 7 -29.66 8.09 -55.31
N ILE A 8 -30.20 9.32 -55.39
CA ILE A 8 -29.71 10.48 -54.63
C ILE A 8 -29.95 10.26 -53.13
N GLN A 9 -31.16 9.83 -52.76
CA GLN A 9 -31.47 9.49 -51.37
C GLN A 9 -30.60 8.34 -50.86
N ALA A 10 -30.37 7.30 -51.66
CA ALA A 10 -29.48 6.19 -51.31
C ALA A 10 -28.03 6.66 -51.07
N LEU A 11 -27.52 7.61 -51.88
CA LEU A 11 -26.21 8.21 -51.66
C LEU A 11 -26.15 9.02 -50.35
N PHE A 12 -27.21 9.77 -50.02
CA PHE A 12 -27.29 10.48 -48.74
C PHE A 12 -27.31 9.52 -47.55
N TYR A 13 -28.07 8.43 -47.61
CA TYR A 13 -28.07 7.42 -46.56
C TYR A 13 -26.72 6.73 -46.42
N LEU A 14 -26.07 6.38 -47.55
CA LEU A 14 -24.75 5.77 -47.53
C LEU A 14 -23.71 6.73 -46.93
N ALA A 15 -23.74 8.01 -47.30
CA ALA A 15 -22.87 9.03 -46.72
C ALA A 15 -23.13 9.22 -45.22
N LEU A 16 -24.39 9.22 -44.78
CA LEU A 16 -24.73 9.34 -43.36
C LEU A 16 -24.22 8.14 -42.56
N ILE A 17 -24.37 6.92 -43.09
CA ILE A 17 -23.89 5.69 -42.47
C ILE A 17 -22.36 5.70 -42.39
N THR A 18 -21.66 6.05 -43.46
CA THR A 18 -20.20 6.08 -43.47
C THR A 18 -19.64 7.13 -42.52
N VAL A 19 -20.25 8.32 -42.46
CA VAL A 19 -19.90 9.36 -41.47
C VAL A 19 -20.16 8.85 -40.05
N SER A 20 -21.32 8.25 -39.79
CA SER A 20 -21.66 7.72 -38.46
C SER A 20 -20.70 6.61 -38.02
N LEU A 21 -20.32 5.71 -38.93
CA LEU A 21 -19.33 4.66 -38.68
C LEU A 21 -17.93 5.25 -38.46
N TYR A 22 -17.56 6.32 -39.18
CA TYR A 22 -16.30 7.02 -38.96
C TYR A 22 -16.26 7.70 -37.59
N PHE A 23 -17.34 8.37 -37.18
CA PHE A 23 -17.48 8.94 -35.84
C PHE A 23 -17.45 7.85 -34.76
N LEU A 24 -18.15 6.74 -34.94
CA LEU A 24 -18.09 5.59 -34.03
C LEU A 24 -16.65 5.05 -33.92
N GLN A 25 -15.96 4.91 -35.05
CA GLN A 25 -14.59 4.43 -35.08
C GLN A 25 -13.62 5.40 -34.38
N PHE A 26 -13.74 6.70 -34.65
CA PHE A 26 -12.82 7.73 -34.15
C PHE A 26 -13.07 8.15 -32.69
N TYR A 27 -14.30 8.04 -32.19
CA TYR A 27 -14.62 8.46 -30.82
C TYR A 27 -14.82 7.31 -29.85
N ILE A 28 -15.18 6.11 -30.31
CA ILE A 28 -15.42 4.96 -29.42
C ILE A 28 -14.35 3.88 -29.60
N LEU A 29 -13.99 3.55 -30.84
CA LEU A 29 -13.08 2.43 -31.09
C LEU A 29 -11.60 2.84 -31.06
N SER A 30 -11.18 4.01 -31.55
CA SER A 30 -9.77 4.39 -31.53
C SER A 30 -9.26 4.68 -30.12
N ASP A 31 -10.05 5.26 -29.22
CA ASP A 31 -9.67 5.39 -27.80
C ASP A 31 -9.57 4.01 -27.10
N ARG A 32 -10.26 3.00 -27.61
CA ARG A 32 -10.26 1.62 -27.08
C ARG A 32 -9.25 0.69 -27.79
N LEU A 33 -8.82 1.00 -29.02
CA LEU A 33 -7.95 0.19 -29.90
C LEU A 33 -6.59 0.82 -30.18
N MET A 34 -6.37 2.09 -29.83
CA MET A 34 -5.01 2.60 -29.68
C MET A 34 -4.36 1.70 -28.64
N VAL A 35 -3.38 0.92 -29.08
CA VAL A 35 -2.44 0.23 -28.19
C VAL A 35 -1.94 1.30 -27.24
N SER A 36 -2.53 1.31 -26.05
CA SER A 36 -2.24 2.29 -25.02
C SER A 36 -0.73 2.29 -24.88
N HIS A 37 -0.11 3.44 -25.19
CA HIS A 37 1.18 3.74 -24.60
C HIS A 37 0.89 3.80 -23.11
N HIS A 38 0.88 2.63 -22.47
CA HIS A 38 0.67 2.50 -21.05
C HIS A 38 1.69 3.43 -20.45
N LYS A 39 1.21 4.55 -19.88
CA LYS A 39 2.08 5.49 -19.23
C LYS A 39 2.63 4.71 -18.04
N VAL A 40 3.80 4.10 -18.22
CA VAL A 40 4.43 3.25 -17.22
C VAL A 40 4.60 4.11 -15.99
N THR A 41 3.75 3.87 -15.00
CA THR A 41 3.80 4.61 -13.75
C THR A 41 4.84 3.90 -12.91
N LEU A 42 6.06 4.45 -12.91
CA LEU A 42 7.13 3.95 -12.07
C LEU A 42 6.82 4.31 -10.62
N LYS A 43 6.95 3.33 -9.72
CA LYS A 43 6.88 3.53 -8.27
C LYS A 43 7.83 4.67 -7.87
N LYS A 44 7.34 5.65 -7.13
CA LYS A 44 8.19 6.69 -6.53
C LYS A 44 8.90 6.09 -5.31
N HIS A 45 10.18 6.38 -5.17
CA HIS A 45 10.99 5.94 -4.05
C HIS A 45 11.29 7.12 -3.11
N PRO A 46 11.39 6.88 -1.79
CA PRO A 46 11.82 7.92 -0.86
C PRO A 46 13.34 8.10 -0.95
N ASN A 47 13.85 9.16 -0.32
CA ASN A 47 15.29 9.35 -0.21
C ASN A 47 15.89 8.26 0.69
N LEU A 48 16.71 7.40 0.09
CA LEU A 48 17.39 6.29 0.75
C LEU A 48 18.91 6.54 0.82
N PRO A 49 19.62 5.93 1.78
CA PRO A 49 19.13 5.06 2.85
C PRO A 49 18.42 5.86 3.96
N LEU A 50 17.54 5.19 4.72
CA LEU A 50 17.08 5.71 6.01
C LEU A 50 18.29 6.01 6.87
N ARG A 51 18.32 7.17 7.51
CA ARG A 51 19.44 7.59 8.34
C ARG A 51 19.02 8.57 9.42
N PHE A 52 19.80 8.60 10.48
CA PHE A 52 19.75 9.68 11.46
C PHE A 52 20.09 11.03 10.80
N ASN A 53 19.45 12.08 11.31
CA ASN A 53 19.72 13.47 10.94
C ASN A 53 21.10 13.91 11.43
N SER A 54 21.59 15.04 10.93
CA SER A 54 22.89 15.60 11.33
C SER A 54 22.98 15.95 12.81
N ASP A 55 21.84 16.16 13.47
CA ASP A 55 21.74 16.39 14.91
C ASP A 55 21.69 15.08 15.74
N GLY A 56 21.76 13.92 15.08
CA GLY A 56 21.72 12.61 15.73
C GLY A 56 20.31 12.11 16.06
N THR A 57 19.25 12.78 15.60
CA THR A 57 17.87 12.33 15.80
C THR A 57 17.35 11.49 14.64
N PHE A 58 16.38 10.60 14.91
CA PHE A 58 15.59 9.90 13.92
C PHE A 58 14.19 9.69 14.49
N LYS A 59 13.19 10.42 13.97
CA LYS A 59 11.82 10.42 14.50
C LYS A 59 10.95 9.45 13.70
N ILE A 60 10.31 8.52 14.42
CA ILE A 60 9.35 7.57 13.86
C ILE A 60 7.95 7.97 14.33
N LEU A 61 7.01 8.14 13.40
CA LEU A 61 5.59 8.20 13.70
C LEU A 61 4.99 6.79 13.55
N GLN A 62 4.54 6.20 14.65
CA GLN A 62 3.84 4.91 14.62
C GLN A 62 2.33 5.13 14.53
N VAL A 63 1.69 4.42 13.60
CA VAL A 63 0.25 4.46 13.36
C VAL A 63 -0.28 3.03 13.41
N ALA A 64 -1.32 2.79 14.20
CA ALA A 64 -1.92 1.47 14.38
C ALA A 64 -3.43 1.59 14.35
N ASP A 65 -4.12 0.50 14.01
CA ASP A 65 -5.58 0.34 14.21
C ASP A 65 -6.39 1.49 13.60
N MET A 66 -6.03 1.89 12.39
CA MET A 66 -6.81 2.91 11.66
C MET A 66 -8.19 2.37 11.31
N HIS A 67 -8.31 1.06 11.11
CA HIS A 67 -9.52 0.37 10.68
C HIS A 67 -10.20 1.10 9.50
N TYR A 68 -9.39 1.56 8.56
CA TYR A 68 -9.84 2.45 7.49
C TYR A 68 -10.81 1.72 6.57
N GLY A 69 -12.01 2.27 6.38
CA GLY A 69 -12.99 1.76 5.44
C GLY A 69 -12.82 2.39 4.05
N THR A 70 -13.87 3.03 3.55
CA THR A 70 -13.92 3.59 2.18
C THR A 70 -13.62 5.09 2.13
N GLY A 71 -13.27 5.73 3.24
CA GLY A 71 -13.19 7.18 3.39
C GLY A 71 -14.49 7.76 3.98
N LEU A 72 -15.63 7.27 3.52
CA LEU A 72 -16.95 7.71 3.94
C LEU A 72 -17.64 6.70 4.87
N THR A 73 -16.90 5.73 5.41
CA THR A 73 -17.46 4.78 6.37
C THR A 73 -17.85 5.53 7.64
N ARG A 74 -19.10 5.34 8.07
CA ARG A 74 -19.62 5.95 9.30
C ARG A 74 -18.88 5.39 10.52
N CYS A 75 -18.45 6.28 11.41
CA CYS A 75 -17.83 5.88 12.67
C CYS A 75 -18.75 5.02 13.54
N ARG A 76 -18.13 4.18 14.35
CA ARG A 76 -18.74 3.42 15.43
C ARG A 76 -18.27 4.02 16.75
N ASP A 77 -19.06 3.87 17.81
CA ASP A 77 -18.67 4.21 19.19
C ASP A 77 -18.24 5.67 19.41
N VAL A 78 -18.96 6.60 18.76
CA VAL A 78 -18.82 8.05 18.96
C VAL A 78 -20.06 8.64 19.65
N LEU A 79 -19.96 9.87 20.13
CA LEU A 79 -21.12 10.56 20.72
C LEU A 79 -22.20 10.78 19.66
N THR A 80 -23.47 10.87 20.10
CA THR A 80 -24.61 11.06 19.18
C THR A 80 -24.43 12.28 18.27
N SER A 81 -23.86 13.36 18.81
CA SER A 81 -23.57 14.60 18.09
C SER A 81 -22.47 14.48 17.04
N GLU A 82 -21.63 13.44 17.10
CA GLU A 82 -20.47 13.27 16.23
C GLU A 82 -20.78 12.41 15.00
N PHE A 83 -21.82 11.57 15.06
CA PHE A 83 -22.16 10.64 13.97
C PHE A 83 -22.44 11.31 12.63
N GLU A 84 -22.92 12.56 12.62
CA GLU A 84 -23.25 13.28 11.39
C GLU A 84 -22.00 13.62 10.57
N TRP A 85 -20.86 13.84 11.23
CA TRP A 85 -19.64 14.38 10.61
C TRP A 85 -18.43 13.45 10.74
N CYS A 86 -18.59 12.29 11.38
CA CYS A 86 -17.50 11.34 11.61
C CYS A 86 -17.43 10.28 10.52
N SER A 87 -16.28 10.21 9.84
CA SER A 87 -15.91 9.14 8.92
C SER A 87 -14.41 8.84 8.94
N ASP A 88 -13.94 7.91 8.11
CA ASP A 88 -12.50 7.64 7.97
C ASP A 88 -11.70 8.88 7.52
N LEU A 89 -12.34 9.88 6.91
CA LEU A 89 -11.70 11.16 6.57
C LEU A 89 -11.19 11.88 7.82
N ASN A 90 -11.82 11.71 8.97
CA ASN A 90 -11.31 12.24 10.25
C ASN A 90 -9.96 11.61 10.59
N THR A 91 -9.78 10.30 10.36
CA THR A 91 -8.49 9.60 10.49
C THR A 91 -7.47 10.14 9.49
N THR A 92 -7.85 10.34 8.22
CA THR A 92 -6.96 10.95 7.21
C THR A 92 -6.49 12.35 7.63
N LEU A 93 -7.41 13.20 8.10
CA LEU A 93 -7.09 14.56 8.54
C LEU A 93 -6.24 14.55 9.81
N PHE A 94 -6.52 13.65 10.74
CA PHE A 94 -5.72 13.47 11.94
C PHE A 94 -4.28 13.09 11.60
N LEU A 95 -4.09 12.07 10.76
CA LEU A 95 -2.76 11.65 10.35
C LEU A 95 -1.99 12.76 9.62
N LYS A 96 -2.65 13.53 8.74
CA LYS A 96 -2.03 14.72 8.10
C LYS A 96 -1.55 15.73 9.13
N ARG A 97 -2.39 16.10 10.10
CA ARG A 97 -2.01 17.03 11.18
C ARG A 97 -0.84 16.51 12.01
N MET A 98 -0.82 15.22 12.32
CA MET A 98 0.28 14.61 13.07
C MET A 98 1.58 14.63 12.26
N ILE A 99 1.53 14.32 10.96
CA ILE A 99 2.70 14.41 10.08
C ILE A 99 3.23 15.87 10.02
N ASP A 100 2.34 16.84 9.86
CA ASP A 100 2.73 18.26 9.76
C ASP A 100 3.31 18.81 11.08
N ALA A 101 2.74 18.39 12.21
CA ALA A 101 3.18 18.82 13.54
C ALA A 101 4.49 18.14 13.95
N GLU A 102 4.59 16.82 13.76
CA GLU A 102 5.72 16.04 14.25
C GLU A 102 6.90 16.04 13.28
N LYS A 103 6.65 16.17 11.97
CA LYS A 103 7.67 16.08 10.91
C LYS A 103 8.56 14.84 11.08
N PRO A 104 7.98 13.62 11.08
CA PRO A 104 8.75 12.40 11.27
C PRO A 104 9.68 12.13 10.08
N ASP A 105 10.79 11.43 10.35
CA ASP A 105 11.71 10.95 9.31
C ASP A 105 11.20 9.65 8.66
N PHE A 106 10.33 8.92 9.35
CA PHE A 106 9.76 7.65 8.91
C PHE A 106 8.40 7.38 9.55
N ILE A 107 7.49 6.71 8.83
CA ILE A 107 6.17 6.30 9.34
C ILE A 107 6.08 4.76 9.39
N ALA A 108 5.74 4.20 10.55
CA ALA A 108 5.52 2.78 10.74
C ALA A 108 4.03 2.49 10.95
N PHE A 109 3.40 1.78 10.02
CA PHE A 109 2.04 1.30 10.16
C PHE A 109 2.03 -0.12 10.74
N THR A 110 1.43 -0.33 11.91
CA THR A 110 1.61 -1.56 12.69
C THR A 110 0.41 -2.49 12.69
N GLY A 111 -0.37 -2.49 11.61
CA GLY A 111 -1.48 -3.41 11.41
C GLY A 111 -2.85 -2.76 11.56
N ASP A 112 -3.87 -3.51 11.17
CA ASP A 112 -5.27 -3.09 11.13
C ASP A 112 -5.42 -1.75 10.40
N ASN A 113 -4.76 -1.70 9.25
CA ASN A 113 -4.67 -0.54 8.38
C ASN A 113 -6.02 -0.26 7.74
N ILE A 114 -6.70 -1.32 7.29
CA ILE A 114 -8.06 -1.30 6.78
C ILE A 114 -8.96 -2.22 7.62
N PHE A 115 -10.26 -1.98 7.56
CA PHE A 115 -11.24 -2.83 8.24
C PHE A 115 -12.12 -3.53 7.23
N GLY A 116 -11.83 -4.80 6.94
CA GLY A 116 -12.40 -5.47 5.77
C GLY A 116 -13.94 -5.48 5.71
N SER A 117 -14.63 -5.56 6.85
CA SER A 117 -16.10 -5.50 6.88
C SER A 117 -16.70 -4.17 6.40
N SER A 118 -15.91 -3.10 6.36
CA SER A 118 -16.31 -1.77 5.87
C SER A 118 -15.56 -1.36 4.60
N THR A 119 -14.92 -2.33 3.94
CA THR A 119 -14.06 -2.13 2.77
C THR A 119 -14.54 -3.02 1.63
N ASN A 120 -15.14 -2.41 0.60
CA ASN A 120 -15.62 -3.13 -0.59
C ASN A 120 -14.50 -3.39 -1.62
N ASP A 121 -13.44 -2.57 -1.59
CA ASP A 121 -12.23 -2.72 -2.40
C ASP A 121 -11.02 -2.41 -1.51
N ALA A 122 -10.23 -3.44 -1.22
CA ALA A 122 -9.05 -3.32 -0.38
C ALA A 122 -7.99 -2.37 -0.96
N ALA A 123 -7.76 -2.40 -2.27
CA ALA A 123 -6.76 -1.56 -2.92
C ALA A 123 -7.13 -0.07 -2.83
N GLU A 124 -8.39 0.27 -3.09
CA GLU A 124 -8.89 1.65 -2.96
C GLU A 124 -8.74 2.15 -1.51
N SER A 125 -9.05 1.30 -0.54
CA SER A 125 -9.01 1.66 0.87
C SER A 125 -7.58 1.84 1.37
N LEU A 126 -6.64 0.98 0.96
CA LEU A 126 -5.22 1.15 1.26
C LEU A 126 -4.63 2.44 0.65
N PHE A 127 -5.04 2.80 -0.58
CA PHE A 127 -4.64 4.08 -1.19
C PHE A 127 -5.08 5.27 -0.34
N LYS A 128 -6.27 5.22 0.25
CA LYS A 128 -6.79 6.28 1.13
C LYS A 128 -6.12 6.25 2.51
N ALA A 129 -5.95 5.07 3.09
CA ALA A 129 -5.34 4.86 4.41
C ALA A 129 -3.88 5.37 4.45
N PHE A 130 -3.07 5.00 3.46
CA PHE A 130 -1.66 5.44 3.35
C PHE A 130 -1.49 6.75 2.57
N GLY A 131 -2.58 7.30 2.04
CA GLY A 131 -2.61 8.55 1.27
C GLY A 131 -1.85 9.71 1.93
N PRO A 132 -2.00 9.96 3.25
CA PRO A 132 -1.23 10.99 3.95
C PRO A 132 0.29 10.81 3.86
N ALA A 133 0.80 9.58 4.06
CA ALA A 133 2.23 9.29 3.99
C ALA A 133 2.78 9.49 2.56
N MET A 134 2.04 8.99 1.55
CA MET A 134 2.40 9.16 0.14
C MET A 134 2.38 10.63 -0.30
N ALA A 135 1.38 11.40 0.14
CA ALA A 135 1.27 12.82 -0.15
C ALA A 135 2.41 13.63 0.49
N ALA A 136 2.82 13.27 1.71
CA ALA A 136 3.95 13.86 2.41
C ALA A 136 5.32 13.44 1.81
N ARG A 137 5.34 12.44 0.93
CA ARG A 137 6.56 11.87 0.31
C ARG A 137 7.56 11.33 1.34
N LEU A 138 7.06 10.90 2.50
CA LEU A 138 7.86 10.32 3.56
C LEU A 138 8.09 8.83 3.29
N PRO A 139 9.27 8.28 3.64
CA PRO A 139 9.42 6.84 3.67
C PRO A 139 8.48 6.25 4.73
N TRP A 140 7.78 5.18 4.37
CA TRP A 140 6.88 4.49 5.29
C TRP A 140 6.94 2.99 5.06
N ALA A 141 6.60 2.21 6.08
CA ALA A 141 6.44 0.76 5.94
C ALA A 141 5.27 0.27 6.80
N ALA A 142 4.75 -0.89 6.46
CA ALA A 142 3.57 -1.46 7.09
C ALA A 142 3.71 -2.97 7.34
N VAL A 143 3.13 -3.41 8.45
CA VAL A 143 2.73 -4.81 8.67
C VAL A 143 1.22 -4.93 8.67
N LEU A 144 0.74 -6.15 8.52
CA LEU A 144 -0.68 -6.46 8.46
C LEU A 144 -1.20 -6.83 9.84
N GLY A 145 -2.40 -6.33 10.17
CA GLY A 145 -3.18 -6.80 11.30
C GLY A 145 -4.12 -7.93 10.91
N ASN A 146 -4.97 -8.35 11.84
CA ASN A 146 -5.90 -9.45 11.63
C ASN A 146 -7.11 -9.02 10.77
N HIS A 147 -7.49 -7.74 10.79
CA HIS A 147 -8.64 -7.25 10.01
C HIS A 147 -8.33 -6.92 8.54
N ASP A 148 -7.05 -6.81 8.19
CA ASP A 148 -6.64 -6.33 6.86
C ASP A 148 -7.08 -7.26 5.72
N GLN A 149 -7.12 -8.58 5.95
CA GLN A 149 -7.42 -9.60 4.94
C GLN A 149 -8.91 -9.97 4.82
N GLU A 150 -9.80 -9.18 5.43
CA GLU A 150 -11.24 -9.49 5.49
C GLU A 150 -12.04 -8.90 4.30
N SER A 151 -11.35 -8.40 3.26
CA SER A 151 -11.97 -7.79 2.06
C SER A 151 -11.61 -8.54 0.77
N THR A 152 -11.33 -7.85 -0.33
CA THR A 152 -11.19 -8.40 -1.69
C THR A 152 -9.82 -8.96 -2.02
N MET A 153 -8.84 -8.84 -1.13
CA MET A 153 -7.46 -9.28 -1.33
C MET A 153 -6.99 -10.20 -0.21
N THR A 154 -6.24 -11.23 -0.57
CA THR A 154 -5.57 -12.11 0.38
C THR A 154 -4.43 -11.38 1.11
N ARG A 155 -3.97 -11.95 2.23
CA ARG A 155 -2.83 -11.42 3.00
C ARG A 155 -1.57 -11.22 2.14
N GLU A 156 -1.28 -12.17 1.26
CA GLU A 156 -0.15 -12.12 0.33
C GLU A 156 -0.30 -10.99 -0.70
N GLU A 157 -1.48 -10.88 -1.31
CA GLU A 157 -1.78 -9.84 -2.30
C GLU A 157 -1.72 -8.45 -1.66
N LEU A 158 -2.25 -8.29 -0.44
CA LEU A 158 -2.18 -7.03 0.31
C LEU A 158 -0.72 -6.63 0.52
N MET A 159 0.11 -7.54 1.02
CA MET A 159 1.49 -7.22 1.32
C MET A 159 2.30 -6.92 0.05
N SER A 160 2.04 -7.67 -1.02
CA SER A 160 2.60 -7.42 -2.35
C SER A 160 2.19 -6.04 -2.86
N PHE A 161 0.90 -5.70 -2.77
CA PHE A 161 0.37 -4.42 -3.22
C PHE A 161 0.95 -3.24 -2.42
N ILE A 162 0.96 -3.33 -1.09
CA ILE A 162 1.55 -2.34 -0.19
C ILE A 162 3.03 -2.11 -0.51
N SER A 163 3.78 -3.18 -0.84
CA SER A 163 5.19 -3.06 -1.23
C SER A 163 5.40 -2.30 -2.54
N LEU A 164 4.39 -2.22 -3.40
CA LEU A 164 4.45 -1.54 -4.70
C LEU A 164 3.97 -0.07 -4.64
N MET A 165 3.39 0.37 -3.53
CA MET A 165 2.89 1.73 -3.37
C MET A 165 4.03 2.77 -3.29
N ASP A 166 3.72 3.99 -3.73
CA ASP A 166 4.66 5.11 -3.73
C ASP A 166 5.26 5.34 -2.32
N TYR A 167 6.57 5.55 -2.27
CA TYR A 167 7.36 5.79 -1.06
C TYR A 167 7.37 4.65 -0.02
N SER A 168 6.66 3.54 -0.28
CA SER A 168 6.64 2.35 0.57
C SER A 168 8.00 1.66 0.58
N LEU A 169 8.48 1.39 1.78
CA LEU A 169 9.64 0.55 2.09
C LEU A 169 9.23 -0.84 2.57
N SER A 170 7.92 -1.13 2.64
CA SER A 170 7.42 -2.47 2.94
C SER A 170 7.92 -3.48 1.91
N GLN A 171 8.17 -4.70 2.36
CA GLN A 171 8.66 -5.78 1.51
C GLN A 171 7.81 -7.03 1.73
N PRO A 172 7.66 -7.92 0.73
CA PRO A 172 7.24 -9.30 0.99
C PRO A 172 8.30 -10.01 1.84
N ASN A 173 8.04 -11.27 2.21
CA ASN A 173 9.05 -12.08 2.90
C ASN A 173 10.37 -12.13 2.10
N PRO A 174 11.53 -12.22 2.77
CA PRO A 174 12.83 -12.28 2.12
C PRO A 174 12.92 -13.48 1.17
N LEU A 175 13.65 -13.29 0.07
CA LEU A 175 13.98 -14.36 -0.86
C LEU A 175 15.24 -15.09 -0.37
N ASP A 176 15.30 -16.41 -0.58
CA ASP A 176 16.50 -17.21 -0.38
C ASP A 176 17.56 -16.77 -1.41
N PRO A 177 18.72 -16.24 -0.96
CA PRO A 177 19.79 -15.78 -1.84
C PRO A 177 20.39 -16.89 -2.73
N THR A 178 20.21 -18.16 -2.34
CA THR A 178 20.83 -19.32 -3.00
C THR A 178 19.92 -20.01 -4.01
N LYS A 179 18.61 -19.76 -3.96
CA LYS A 179 17.62 -20.50 -4.76
C LYS A 179 16.67 -19.64 -5.59
N GLN A 180 16.72 -18.30 -5.49
CA GLN A 180 15.71 -17.40 -6.09
C GLN A 180 14.26 -17.85 -5.78
N GLN A 181 14.06 -18.63 -4.72
CA GLN A 181 12.77 -18.99 -4.14
C GLN A 181 12.60 -18.18 -2.87
N VAL A 182 11.36 -17.87 -2.46
CA VAL A 182 11.06 -17.35 -1.12
C VAL A 182 11.81 -18.21 -0.10
N THR A 183 12.43 -17.62 0.94
CA THR A 183 13.00 -18.43 2.03
C THR A 183 11.89 -19.36 2.54
N THR A 184 11.94 -20.61 2.11
CA THR A 184 10.82 -21.53 2.26
C THR A 184 10.64 -21.79 3.76
N ASN A 185 9.46 -21.47 4.28
CA ASN A 185 9.04 -21.51 5.70
C ASN A 185 9.39 -20.30 6.57
N ILE A 186 8.97 -19.08 6.19
CA ILE A 186 8.62 -18.07 7.20
C ILE A 186 7.10 -17.96 7.23
N ASP A 187 6.49 -18.15 8.40
CA ASP A 187 5.05 -17.97 8.58
C ASP A 187 4.63 -16.51 8.35
N GLY A 188 3.44 -16.33 7.78
CA GLY A 188 2.89 -15.01 7.46
C GLY A 188 3.53 -14.37 6.20
N PHE A 189 3.21 -13.10 5.97
CA PHE A 189 3.65 -12.32 4.81
C PHE A 189 4.15 -10.95 5.24
N GLY A 190 5.24 -10.48 4.64
CA GLY A 190 5.83 -9.19 4.97
C GLY A 190 6.63 -9.19 6.27
N ASN A 191 7.38 -10.27 6.51
CA ASN A 191 8.44 -10.28 7.50
C ASN A 191 9.70 -9.68 6.86
N TYR A 192 10.17 -8.51 7.31
CA TYR A 192 11.33 -7.84 6.73
C TYR A 192 12.03 -6.91 7.73
N ASP A 193 13.26 -6.51 7.43
CA ASP A 193 14.04 -5.57 8.24
C ASP A 193 14.39 -4.30 7.46
N LEU A 194 14.34 -3.14 8.14
CA LEU A 194 14.76 -1.85 7.60
C LEU A 194 15.90 -1.26 8.44
N ARG A 195 17.02 -1.01 7.77
CA ARG A 195 18.24 -0.51 8.39
C ARG A 195 18.31 1.01 8.31
N VAL A 196 18.61 1.64 9.44
CA VAL A 196 18.80 3.08 9.58
C VAL A 196 20.28 3.37 9.84
N ARG A 197 20.89 4.13 8.95
CA ARG A 197 22.32 4.48 9.01
C ARG A 197 22.61 5.68 9.91
N GLY A 198 23.86 5.82 10.35
CA GLY A 198 24.27 6.96 11.16
C GLY A 198 24.20 8.32 10.44
N PRO A 199 24.36 9.42 11.20
CA PRO A 199 24.27 10.78 10.69
C PRO A 199 25.22 11.05 9.52
N PRO A 200 24.81 11.81 8.49
CA PRO A 200 25.69 12.20 7.40
C PRO A 200 26.90 12.99 7.95
N GLY A 201 28.10 12.71 7.42
CA GLY A 201 29.34 13.37 7.85
C GLY A 201 29.93 12.88 9.18
N SER A 202 29.25 11.97 9.90
CA SER A 202 29.80 11.33 11.10
C SER A 202 30.66 10.11 10.75
N HIS A 203 31.50 9.65 11.69
CA HIS A 203 32.22 8.38 11.57
C HIS A 203 31.28 7.15 11.46
N LEU A 204 29.99 7.33 11.78
CA LEU A 204 28.93 6.34 11.69
C LEU A 204 28.11 6.45 10.39
N ALA A 205 28.41 7.38 9.48
CA ALA A 205 27.56 7.72 8.32
C ALA A 205 27.22 6.52 7.40
N ASN A 206 28.10 5.51 7.36
CA ASN A 206 27.94 4.29 6.57
C ASN A 206 27.61 3.06 7.42
N GLN A 207 27.51 3.21 8.74
CA GLN A 207 27.18 2.12 9.66
C GLN A 207 25.67 2.09 9.90
N THR A 208 25.12 0.88 10.05
CA THR A 208 23.74 0.71 10.53
C THR A 208 23.73 0.90 12.04
N ILE A 209 22.90 1.83 12.52
CA ILE A 209 22.81 2.19 13.94
C ILE A 209 21.50 1.67 14.57
N LEU A 210 20.44 1.57 13.78
CA LEU A 210 19.16 1.01 14.19
C LEU A 210 18.65 0.05 13.11
N ASN A 211 18.11 -1.09 13.52
CA ASN A 211 17.37 -1.98 12.64
C ASN A 211 15.93 -2.13 13.12
N LEU A 212 14.98 -1.94 12.20
CA LEU A 212 13.55 -2.05 12.45
C LEU A 212 13.05 -3.37 11.88
N PHE A 213 12.54 -4.26 12.72
CA PHE A 213 11.99 -5.54 12.29
C PHE A 213 10.46 -5.46 12.22
N PHE A 214 9.93 -5.78 11.05
CA PHE A 214 8.52 -5.87 10.75
C PHE A 214 8.16 -7.35 10.65
N LEU A 215 7.19 -7.78 11.46
CA LEU A 215 6.80 -9.19 11.60
C LEU A 215 5.30 -9.34 11.48
N ASP A 216 4.87 -10.35 10.72
CA ASP A 216 3.47 -10.70 10.58
C ASP A 216 3.03 -11.71 11.64
N SER A 217 2.41 -11.26 12.73
CA SER A 217 1.89 -12.16 13.78
C SER A 217 0.71 -13.03 13.34
N GLY A 218 0.24 -12.91 12.10
CA GLY A 218 -0.91 -13.63 11.57
C GLY A 218 -2.25 -12.97 11.90
N ASP A 219 -3.32 -13.60 11.43
CA ASP A 219 -4.72 -13.17 11.61
C ASP A 219 -5.34 -13.81 12.86
N ARG A 220 -6.20 -14.81 12.69
CA ARG A 220 -6.86 -15.56 13.76
C ARG A 220 -6.38 -17.00 13.78
N ALA A 221 -6.46 -17.61 14.95
CA ALA A 221 -6.15 -19.00 15.17
C ALA A 221 -7.30 -19.68 15.92
N VAL A 222 -7.32 -21.01 15.88
CA VAL A 222 -8.19 -21.83 16.73
C VAL A 222 -7.31 -22.70 17.62
N VAL A 223 -7.45 -22.55 18.94
CA VAL A 223 -6.70 -23.30 19.95
C VAL A 223 -7.71 -23.99 20.84
N ASP A 224 -7.60 -25.32 20.96
CA ASP A 224 -8.52 -26.15 21.74
C ASP A 224 -10.01 -25.92 21.42
N GLY A 225 -10.30 -25.62 20.15
CA GLY A 225 -11.66 -25.33 19.65
C GLY A 225 -12.14 -23.88 19.85
N PHE A 226 -11.35 -23.03 20.52
CA PHE A 226 -11.66 -21.63 20.74
C PHE A 226 -10.97 -20.72 19.73
N LYS A 227 -11.72 -19.78 19.15
CA LYS A 227 -11.17 -18.73 18.28
C LYS A 227 -10.35 -17.75 19.11
N THR A 228 -9.13 -17.45 18.66
CA THR A 228 -8.19 -16.50 19.25
C THR A 228 -7.40 -15.79 18.16
N TYR A 229 -6.44 -14.95 18.53
CA TYR A 229 -5.53 -14.27 17.61
C TYR A 229 -4.34 -15.14 17.23
N GLY A 230 -3.77 -14.88 16.06
CA GLY A 230 -2.47 -15.41 15.66
C GLY A 230 -1.35 -14.98 16.61
N TRP A 231 -0.19 -15.60 16.44
CA TRP A 231 1.02 -15.24 17.17
C TRP A 231 2.25 -15.52 16.31
N ILE A 232 3.34 -14.83 16.63
CA ILE A 232 4.65 -15.02 16.02
C ILE A 232 5.08 -16.49 16.18
N LYS A 233 5.40 -17.15 15.06
CA LYS A 233 5.81 -18.55 15.01
C LYS A 233 7.32 -18.71 15.11
N GLU A 234 7.77 -19.93 15.41
CA GLU A 234 9.21 -20.23 15.55
C GLU A 234 9.99 -19.97 14.24
N SER A 235 9.36 -20.13 13.08
CA SER A 235 9.95 -19.79 11.78
C SER A 235 10.38 -18.32 11.69
N GLN A 236 9.51 -17.41 12.11
CA GLN A 236 9.74 -15.98 12.13
C GLN A 236 10.80 -15.61 13.17
N LEU A 237 10.79 -16.26 14.34
CA LEU A 237 11.84 -16.09 15.35
C LEU A 237 13.21 -16.58 14.85
N SER A 238 13.24 -17.71 14.15
CA SER A 238 14.45 -18.26 13.53
C SER A 238 15.02 -17.28 12.50
N TRP A 239 14.16 -16.76 11.63
CA TRP A 239 14.55 -15.72 10.67
C TRP A 239 15.08 -14.46 11.38
N LEU A 240 14.34 -13.93 12.36
CA LEU A 240 14.72 -12.74 13.12
C LEU A 240 16.11 -12.88 13.76
N ARG A 241 16.39 -14.03 14.39
CA ARG A 241 17.69 -14.36 14.99
C ARG A 241 18.81 -14.44 13.94
N GLY A 242 18.51 -14.91 12.73
CA GLY A 242 19.45 -14.93 11.62
C GLY A 242 19.74 -13.51 11.11
N ALA A 243 18.69 -12.75 10.81
CA ALA A 243 18.78 -11.38 10.29
C ALA A 243 19.47 -10.41 11.26
N SER A 244 19.24 -10.57 12.57
CA SER A 244 19.87 -9.73 13.59
C SER A 244 21.39 -9.96 13.69
N LYS A 245 21.88 -11.18 13.48
CA LYS A 245 23.33 -11.49 13.44
C LYS A 245 24.03 -10.85 12.24
N VAL A 246 23.43 -10.94 11.04
CA VAL A 246 23.97 -10.32 9.83
C VAL A 246 24.05 -8.79 9.96
N SER A 247 23.09 -8.20 10.69
CA SER A 247 23.07 -6.75 10.94
C SER A 247 24.20 -6.27 11.86
N LEU A 248 24.72 -7.15 12.74
CA LEU A 248 25.80 -6.85 13.68
C LEU A 248 27.21 -7.01 13.06
N THR A 249 27.34 -7.78 11.99
CA THR A 249 28.64 -8.08 11.36
C THR A 249 28.98 -7.13 10.20
N GLY A 250 28.43 -5.91 10.21
CA GLY A 250 28.46 -4.95 9.10
C GLY A 250 29.73 -4.96 8.24
N THR A 251 29.60 -5.46 7.02
CA THR A 251 30.47 -5.12 5.88
C THR A 251 29.89 -3.93 5.15
#